data_AF-A0A2D5ZJC5-F1
#
_entry.id   AF-A0A2D5ZJC5-F1
#
_cell.length_a   1.000
_cell.length_b   1.000
_cell.length_c   1.000
_cell.angle_alpha   90.00
_cell.angle_beta   90.00
_cell.angle_gamma   90.00
#
_symmetry.space_group_name_H-M   'P 1'
#
loop_
_entity.id
_entity.type
_entity.pdbx_description
1 polymer ?
#
loop_
_entity_poly.entity_id
_entity_poly.type
_entity_poly.pdbx_seq_one_letter_code
_entity_poly.pdbx_strand_id
1 'polypeptide(L)'
;MSIQEGAGEQEDAGAPSLSPPAKLALVLGGVVLALFAAEILVRLLRPCAVHGARQEAPQKAIYQYDERLGWRGRPGGSGVFASYDFEVSVQLDQLGYRSSVAPTRVGHRNIVLIGDSIAWGWGVEDDEVAARVMMRAQPDWNVYNLASPGYGTDQEYLALQEFLNRKRSAPIDDCVLVLYPVNDFDDVGGCSPVFIDTFPMLLLFQV
;
A
#
# COMPACT_ATOMS: atom_id res chain seq x y z
N MET A 1 54.18 74.44 26.61
CA MET A 1 54.71 73.39 25.70
C MET A 1 54.13 72.08 26.20
N SER A 2 52.84 71.90 25.95
CA SER A 2 52.25 71.11 24.86
C SER A 2 52.07 69.66 25.26
N ILE A 3 50.86 69.40 25.75
CA ILE A 3 50.23 68.09 25.86
C ILE A 3 50.12 67.52 24.44
N GLN A 4 50.49 66.26 24.23
CA GLN A 4 50.01 65.47 23.10
C GLN A 4 49.38 64.19 23.63
N GLU A 5 48.05 64.18 23.66
CA GLU A 5 47.22 63.00 23.71
C GLU A 5 47.38 62.27 22.37
N GLY A 6 47.98 61.07 22.41
CA GLY A 6 47.90 60.13 21.29
C GLY A 6 46.56 59.42 21.34
N ALA A 7 45.55 59.99 20.70
CA ALA A 7 44.33 59.26 20.35
C ALA A 7 44.70 58.18 19.33
N GLY A 8 44.77 56.93 19.79
CA GLY A 8 44.76 55.78 18.89
C GLY A 8 43.37 55.67 18.27
N GLU A 9 43.24 56.10 17.02
CA GLU A 9 42.12 55.71 16.17
C GLU A 9 42.11 54.19 16.06
N GLN A 10 41.16 53.56 16.76
CA GLN A 10 40.72 52.22 16.43
C GLN A 10 40.04 52.31 15.06
N GLU A 11 40.77 51.96 13.99
CA GLU A 11 40.18 51.59 12.71
C GLU A 11 39.20 50.46 12.96
N ASP A 12 37.92 50.79 13.02
CA ASP A 12 36.82 49.83 12.88
C ASP A 12 36.91 49.28 11.46
N ALA A 13 37.63 48.15 11.32
CA ALA A 13 37.77 47.42 10.07
C ALA A 13 36.40 46.85 9.68
N GLY A 14 35.59 47.71 9.05
CA GLY A 14 34.27 47.37 8.54
C GLY A 14 34.37 46.14 7.64
N ALA A 15 33.70 45.06 8.06
CA ALA A 15 33.73 43.80 7.33
C ALA A 15 33.32 44.02 5.86
N PRO A 16 34.02 43.41 4.89
CA PRO A 16 33.76 43.65 3.48
C PRO A 16 32.31 43.27 3.12
N SER A 17 31.56 44.23 2.57
CA SER A 17 30.19 43.99 2.13
C SER A 17 30.19 43.09 0.89
N LEU A 18 29.66 41.88 1.02
CA LEU A 18 29.53 40.94 -0.09
C LEU A 18 28.69 41.51 -1.23
N SER A 19 29.08 41.23 -2.48
CA SER A 19 28.30 41.60 -3.67
C SER A 19 26.97 40.81 -3.72
N PRO A 20 25.92 41.34 -4.35
CA PRO A 20 24.64 40.62 -4.52
C PRO A 20 24.77 39.17 -5.04
N PRO A 21 25.61 38.85 -6.06
CA PRO A 21 25.77 37.46 -6.49
C PRO A 21 26.48 36.57 -5.45
N ALA A 22 27.42 37.13 -4.67
CA ALA A 22 28.08 36.38 -3.59
C ALA A 22 27.10 36.04 -2.45
N LYS A 23 26.19 36.97 -2.11
CA LYS A 23 25.10 36.72 -1.15
C LYS A 23 24.15 35.63 -1.66
N LEU A 24 23.77 35.67 -2.93
CA LEU A 24 22.90 34.66 -3.53
C LEU A 24 23.56 33.27 -3.54
N ALA A 25 24.85 33.18 -3.91
CA ALA A 25 25.59 31.93 -3.90
C ALA A 25 25.68 31.31 -2.49
N LEU A 26 25.88 32.13 -1.45
CA LEU A 26 25.89 31.66 -0.07
C LEU A 26 24.53 31.13 0.39
N VAL A 27 23.44 31.82 0.03
CA VAL A 27 22.08 31.36 0.34
C VAL A 27 21.80 30.03 -0.34
N LEU A 28 22.08 29.91 -1.64
CA LEU A 28 21.87 28.67 -2.39
C LEU A 28 22.74 27.53 -1.86
N GLY A 29 24.02 27.78 -1.59
CA GLY A 29 24.92 26.80 -0.99
C GLY A 29 24.45 26.36 0.39
N GLY A 30 23.96 27.29 1.22
CA GLY A 30 23.39 27.00 2.53
C GLY A 30 22.11 26.16 2.45
N VAL A 31 21.21 26.45 1.50
CA VAL A 31 20.01 25.64 1.26
C VAL A 31 20.39 24.22 0.82
N VAL A 32 21.33 24.09 -0.13
CA VAL A 32 21.81 22.77 -0.58
C VAL A 32 22.42 21.99 0.58
N LEU A 33 23.27 22.62 1.39
CA LEU A 33 23.88 21.99 2.57
C LEU A 33 22.84 21.58 3.61
N ALA A 34 21.83 22.42 3.87
CA ALA A 34 20.75 22.13 4.79
C ALA A 34 19.89 20.95 4.32
N LEU A 35 19.57 20.88 3.03
CA LEU A 35 18.84 19.75 2.44
C LEU A 35 19.66 18.46 2.53
N PHE A 36 20.97 18.52 2.24
CA PHE A 36 21.87 17.37 2.41
C PHE A 36 21.92 16.89 3.86
N ALA A 37 22.08 17.80 4.81
CA ALA A 37 22.12 17.47 6.22
C ALA A 37 20.77 16.90 6.71
N ALA A 38 19.65 17.46 6.26
CA ALA A 38 18.32 16.96 6.58
C ALA A 38 18.10 15.53 6.05
N GLU A 39 18.50 15.24 4.81
CA GLU A 39 18.42 13.89 4.22
C GLU A 39 19.27 12.88 5.02
N ILE A 40 20.50 13.25 5.40
CA ILE A 40 21.36 12.40 6.23
C ILE A 40 20.71 12.15 7.59
N LEU A 41 20.19 13.20 8.23
CA LEU A 41 19.55 13.08 9.54
C LEU A 41 18.30 12.20 9.48
N VAL A 42 17.48 12.34 8.43
CA VAL A 42 16.34 11.46 8.18
C VAL A 42 16.81 10.01 8.05
N ARG A 43 17.85 9.72 7.26
CA ARG A 43 18.40 8.37 7.10
C ARG A 43 18.97 7.76 8.39
N LEU A 44 19.49 8.59 9.30
CA LEU A 44 20.02 8.12 10.59
C LEU A 44 18.93 7.88 11.64
N LEU A 45 17.92 8.77 11.72
CA LEU A 45 16.84 8.69 12.73
C LEU A 45 15.71 7.74 12.31
N ARG A 46 15.48 7.64 11.01
CA ARG A 46 14.62 6.67 10.36
C ARG A 46 15.51 5.98 9.34
N PRO A 47 16.28 4.94 9.73
CA PRO A 47 16.87 4.03 8.76
C PRO A 47 15.72 3.26 8.11
N CYS A 48 14.90 3.96 7.32
CA CYS A 48 13.99 3.35 6.40
C CYS A 48 14.91 2.59 5.45
N ALA A 49 14.66 1.28 5.33
CA ALA A 49 15.16 0.57 4.18
C ALA A 49 14.76 1.43 2.98
N VAL A 50 15.75 1.92 2.24
CA VAL A 50 15.57 2.54 0.93
C VAL A 50 14.48 1.72 0.23
N HIS A 51 13.41 2.41 -0.19
CA HIS A 51 12.26 1.86 -0.92
C HIS A 51 12.62 0.54 -1.61
N GLY A 52 12.06 -0.58 -1.13
CA GLY A 52 12.18 -1.88 -1.79
C GLY A 52 13.06 -2.94 -1.11
N ALA A 53 14.14 -2.61 -0.39
CA ALA A 53 15.12 -3.66 -0.01
C ALA A 53 14.56 -4.75 0.96
N ARG A 54 13.71 -4.36 1.92
CA ARG A 54 13.03 -5.34 2.83
C ARG A 54 11.71 -5.88 2.23
N GLN A 55 11.15 -5.20 1.22
CA GLN A 55 9.82 -5.48 0.66
C GLN A 55 9.86 -6.32 -0.63
N GLU A 56 10.93 -6.24 -1.42
CA GLU A 56 10.99 -6.90 -2.73
C GLU A 56 11.13 -8.43 -2.64
N ALA A 57 11.96 -8.93 -1.72
CA ALA A 57 12.18 -10.36 -1.59
C ALA A 57 10.92 -11.11 -1.11
N PRO A 58 10.17 -10.61 -0.12
CA PRO A 58 8.93 -11.27 0.29
C PRO A 58 7.77 -11.10 -0.71
N GLN A 59 7.66 -9.96 -1.39
CA GLN A 59 6.60 -9.75 -2.39
C GLN A 59 6.74 -10.69 -3.59
N LYS A 60 7.97 -10.99 -4.04
CA LYS A 60 8.22 -11.99 -5.11
C LYS A 60 7.88 -13.43 -4.70
N ALA A 61 7.79 -13.72 -3.39
CA ALA A 61 7.34 -15.02 -2.90
C ALA A 61 5.80 -15.15 -2.91
N ILE A 62 5.10 -14.02 -2.81
CA ILE A 62 3.64 -13.96 -2.68
C ILE A 62 2.97 -13.64 -4.03
N TYR A 63 3.59 -12.85 -4.90
CA TYR A 63 3.00 -12.41 -6.17
C TYR A 63 3.82 -12.82 -7.39
N GLN A 64 3.13 -12.93 -8.52
CA GLN A 64 3.69 -13.13 -9.85
C GLN A 64 2.93 -12.31 -10.88
N TYR A 65 3.58 -12.00 -12.00
CA TYR A 65 2.93 -11.38 -13.16
C TYR A 65 1.85 -12.31 -13.75
N ASP A 66 0.75 -11.71 -14.19
CA ASP A 66 -0.32 -12.39 -14.94
C ASP A 66 -0.70 -11.50 -16.13
N GLU A 67 -0.78 -12.07 -17.33
CA GLU A 67 -1.04 -11.29 -18.55
C GLU A 67 -2.44 -10.65 -18.56
N ARG A 68 -3.41 -11.28 -17.89
CA ARG A 68 -4.80 -10.83 -17.89
C ARG A 68 -5.14 -9.95 -16.70
N LEU A 69 -4.56 -10.24 -15.54
CA LEU A 69 -4.80 -9.51 -14.29
C LEU A 69 -3.69 -8.48 -13.98
N GLY A 70 -2.61 -8.44 -14.75
CA GLY A 70 -1.40 -7.66 -14.45
C GLY A 70 -0.54 -8.35 -13.38
N TRP A 71 -1.11 -8.65 -12.22
CA TRP A 71 -0.48 -9.46 -11.18
C TRP A 71 -1.51 -10.40 -10.55
N ARG A 72 -1.01 -11.44 -9.91
CA ARG A 72 -1.80 -12.36 -9.09
C ARG A 72 -0.94 -12.95 -7.98
N GLY A 73 -1.59 -13.54 -6.99
CA GLY A 73 -0.89 -14.36 -6.01
C GLY A 73 -0.26 -15.59 -6.66
N ARG A 74 0.96 -15.90 -6.22
CA ARG A 74 1.71 -17.09 -6.64
C ARG A 74 1.05 -18.33 -6.02
N PRO A 75 0.75 -19.38 -6.80
CA PRO A 75 0.22 -20.64 -6.28
C PRO A 75 1.07 -21.20 -5.13
N GLY A 76 0.45 -21.41 -3.96
CA GLY A 76 1.10 -21.88 -2.74
C GLY A 76 2.12 -20.89 -2.15
N GLY A 77 2.13 -19.65 -2.64
CA GLY A 77 3.03 -18.60 -2.19
C GLY A 77 2.90 -18.35 -0.70
N SER A 78 4.02 -18.14 -0.03
CA SER A 78 4.06 -17.90 1.41
C SER A 78 5.23 -17.02 1.78
N GLY A 79 5.06 -16.24 2.85
CA GLY A 79 6.12 -15.40 3.37
C GLY A 79 5.62 -14.30 4.28
N VAL A 80 6.55 -13.43 4.63
CA VAL A 80 6.29 -12.28 5.48
C VAL A 80 5.94 -11.07 4.62
N PHE A 81 4.71 -10.59 4.72
CA PHE A 81 4.28 -9.37 4.05
C PHE A 81 4.45 -8.16 4.98
N ALA A 82 5.33 -7.23 4.60
CA ALA A 82 5.71 -6.10 5.44
C ALA A 82 5.45 -4.75 4.75
N SER A 83 4.83 -3.84 5.48
CA SER A 83 4.73 -2.41 5.15
C SER A 83 5.45 -1.57 6.22
N TYR A 84 5.32 -0.25 6.16
CA TYR A 84 5.92 0.64 7.15
C TYR A 84 5.35 0.41 8.56
N ASP A 85 4.06 0.08 8.66
CA ASP A 85 3.33 0.00 9.94
C ASP A 85 3.11 -1.42 10.46
N PHE A 86 3.43 -2.45 9.68
CA PHE A 86 3.16 -3.84 10.05
C PHE A 86 4.09 -4.84 9.35
N GLU A 87 4.15 -6.03 9.93
CA GLU A 87 4.75 -7.23 9.37
C GLU A 87 3.81 -8.40 9.70
N VAL A 88 3.29 -9.08 8.68
CA VAL A 88 2.30 -10.17 8.86
C VAL A 88 2.68 -11.40 8.05
N SER A 89 2.27 -12.58 8.52
CA SER A 89 2.46 -13.83 7.79
C SER A 89 1.33 -14.04 6.79
N VAL A 90 1.71 -14.39 5.56
CA VAL A 90 0.77 -14.65 4.46
C VAL A 90 1.02 -16.03 3.88
N GLN A 91 -0.06 -16.80 3.74
CA GLN A 91 -0.10 -18.07 3.03
C GLN A 91 -1.23 -18.04 2.00
N LEU A 92 -0.88 -18.29 0.75
CA LEU A 92 -1.82 -18.43 -0.36
C LEU A 92 -2.14 -19.91 -0.61
N ASP A 93 -3.33 -20.15 -1.13
CA ASP A 93 -3.75 -21.47 -1.61
C ASP A 93 -3.08 -21.83 -2.95
N GLN A 94 -3.39 -23.03 -3.46
CA GLN A 94 -2.84 -23.52 -4.73
C GLN A 94 -3.37 -22.79 -5.97
N LEU A 95 -4.34 -21.89 -5.83
CA LEU A 95 -4.83 -21.01 -6.89
C LEU A 95 -4.22 -19.61 -6.81
N GLY A 96 -3.46 -19.32 -5.74
CA GLY A 96 -2.83 -18.04 -5.49
C GLY A 96 -3.73 -17.06 -4.74
N TYR A 97 -4.79 -17.54 -4.07
CA TYR A 97 -5.69 -16.71 -3.30
C TYR A 97 -5.37 -16.80 -1.81
N ARG A 98 -5.62 -15.73 -1.08
CA ARG A 98 -5.56 -15.74 0.40
C ARG A 98 -6.83 -16.35 1.00
N SER A 99 -7.35 -17.37 0.32
CA SER A 99 -8.44 -18.20 0.79
C SER A 99 -7.95 -19.08 1.94
N SER A 100 -8.89 -19.58 2.75
CA SER A 100 -8.56 -20.55 3.78
C SER A 100 -7.71 -21.68 3.20
N VAL A 101 -6.50 -21.86 3.73
CA VAL A 101 -5.65 -23.04 3.47
C VAL A 101 -6.35 -24.33 3.90
N ALA A 102 -7.38 -24.24 4.75
CA ALA A 102 -8.16 -25.41 5.14
C ALA A 102 -8.99 -25.93 3.96
N PRO A 103 -9.09 -27.26 3.78
CA PRO A 103 -9.83 -27.86 2.67
C PRO A 103 -11.30 -27.42 2.63
N THR A 104 -11.82 -27.20 1.42
CA THR A 104 -13.27 -27.07 1.19
C THR A 104 -14.01 -28.29 1.73
N ARG A 105 -15.07 -28.07 2.51
CA ARG A 105 -15.92 -29.13 3.05
C ARG A 105 -17.17 -29.32 2.20
N VAL A 106 -17.52 -30.58 1.94
CA VAL A 106 -18.74 -30.94 1.19
C VAL A 106 -19.96 -30.63 2.06
N GLY A 107 -21.02 -30.09 1.45
CA GLY A 107 -22.27 -29.75 2.13
C GLY A 107 -22.25 -28.42 2.89
N HIS A 108 -21.11 -27.74 2.94
CA HIS A 108 -20.98 -26.38 3.47
C HIS A 108 -21.37 -25.35 2.40
N ARG A 109 -21.88 -24.20 2.85
CA ARG A 109 -22.19 -23.05 1.96
C ARG A 109 -20.91 -22.45 1.42
N ASN A 110 -20.83 -22.22 0.12
CA ASN A 110 -19.70 -21.64 -0.58
C ASN A 110 -19.91 -20.14 -0.76
N ILE A 111 -19.13 -19.34 -0.05
CA ILE A 111 -19.17 -17.88 -0.09
C ILE A 111 -17.90 -17.37 -0.76
N VAL A 112 -18.04 -16.50 -1.74
CA VAL A 112 -16.89 -15.84 -2.38
C VAL A 112 -16.76 -14.43 -1.84
N LEU A 113 -15.55 -14.03 -1.47
CA LEU A 113 -15.18 -12.68 -1.08
C LEU A 113 -14.31 -12.09 -2.20
N ILE A 114 -14.76 -10.99 -2.80
CA ILE A 114 -14.03 -10.23 -3.82
C ILE A 114 -13.80 -8.79 -3.33
N GLY A 115 -12.72 -8.19 -3.79
CA GLY A 115 -12.31 -6.84 -3.40
C GLY A 115 -10.81 -6.62 -3.62
N ASP A 116 -10.32 -5.56 -3.01
CA ASP A 116 -8.95 -5.10 -3.14
C ASP A 116 -8.10 -5.44 -1.88
N SER A 117 -7.17 -4.55 -1.53
CA SER A 117 -6.35 -4.58 -0.31
C SER A 117 -7.16 -4.78 0.99
N ILE A 118 -8.38 -4.23 1.09
CA ILE A 118 -9.19 -4.31 2.31
C ILE A 118 -9.74 -5.72 2.50
N ALA A 119 -10.39 -6.28 1.47
CA ALA A 119 -10.87 -7.66 1.51
C ALA A 119 -9.73 -8.68 1.63
N TRP A 120 -8.58 -8.39 1.02
CA TRP A 120 -7.39 -9.23 1.12
C TRP A 120 -6.81 -9.28 2.54
N GLY A 121 -7.09 -8.28 3.38
CA GLY A 121 -6.57 -8.18 4.74
C GLY A 121 -5.17 -7.56 4.80
N TRP A 122 -4.99 -6.41 4.15
CA TRP A 122 -3.73 -5.67 4.17
C TRP A 122 -3.29 -5.34 5.61
N GLY A 123 -2.17 -5.93 6.04
CA GLY A 123 -1.66 -5.76 7.40
C GLY A 123 -2.38 -6.57 8.47
N VAL A 124 -3.18 -7.56 8.08
CA VAL A 124 -3.89 -8.47 8.98
C VAL A 124 -3.24 -9.85 8.91
N GLU A 125 -3.08 -10.52 10.06
CA GLU A 125 -2.57 -11.89 10.11
C GLU A 125 -3.51 -12.89 9.44
N ASP A 126 -2.95 -13.98 8.94
CA ASP A 126 -3.67 -14.98 8.15
C ASP A 126 -4.86 -15.62 8.86
N ASP A 127 -4.86 -15.67 10.19
CA ASP A 127 -5.95 -16.21 10.98
C ASP A 127 -7.02 -15.14 11.30
N GLU A 128 -6.70 -13.85 11.16
CA GLU A 128 -7.55 -12.70 11.51
C GLU A 128 -8.26 -12.07 10.30
N VAL A 129 -7.91 -12.46 9.07
CA VAL A 129 -8.57 -11.95 7.85
C VAL A 129 -10.08 -12.22 7.85
N ALA A 130 -10.85 -11.34 7.20
CA ALA A 130 -12.32 -11.41 7.19
C ALA A 130 -12.87 -12.80 6.83
N ALA A 131 -12.28 -13.46 5.83
CA ALA A 131 -12.68 -14.83 5.45
C ALA A 131 -12.54 -15.84 6.60
N ARG A 132 -11.50 -15.73 7.42
CA ARG A 132 -11.32 -16.58 8.60
C ARG A 132 -12.31 -16.24 9.70
N VAL A 133 -12.55 -14.96 9.94
CA VAL A 133 -13.53 -14.50 10.93
C VAL A 133 -14.93 -15.00 10.56
N MET A 134 -15.31 -14.91 9.29
CA MET A 134 -16.58 -15.44 8.77
C MET A 134 -16.70 -16.94 8.99
N MET A 135 -15.66 -17.73 8.69
CA MET A 135 -15.67 -19.18 8.91
C MET A 135 -15.68 -19.58 10.40
N ARG A 136 -15.09 -18.77 11.30
CA ARG A 136 -15.19 -18.99 12.76
C ARG A 136 -16.62 -18.70 13.25
N ALA A 137 -17.24 -17.65 12.73
CA ALA A 137 -18.61 -17.26 13.09
C ALA A 137 -19.67 -18.22 12.52
N GLN A 138 -19.41 -18.76 11.33
CA GLN A 138 -20.29 -19.68 10.60
C GLN A 138 -19.50 -20.93 10.19
N PRO A 139 -19.41 -21.95 11.07
CA PRO A 139 -18.58 -23.13 10.84
C PRO A 139 -19.00 -23.99 9.64
N ASP A 140 -20.23 -23.82 9.15
CA ASP A 140 -20.80 -24.47 7.98
C ASP A 140 -20.51 -23.73 6.66
N TRP A 141 -19.66 -22.69 6.68
CA TRP A 141 -19.26 -21.95 5.48
C TRP A 141 -17.87 -22.33 4.98
N ASN A 142 -17.71 -22.34 3.67
CA ASN A 142 -16.44 -22.28 2.95
C ASN A 142 -16.32 -20.86 2.39
N VAL A 143 -15.34 -20.08 2.85
CA VAL A 143 -15.13 -18.71 2.35
C VAL A 143 -13.86 -18.66 1.48
N TYR A 144 -14.03 -18.22 0.22
CA TYR A 144 -12.97 -18.07 -0.77
C TYR A 144 -12.62 -16.60 -0.94
N ASN A 145 -11.45 -16.18 -0.49
CA ASN A 145 -11.02 -14.79 -0.58
C ASN A 145 -10.20 -14.57 -1.85
N LEU A 146 -10.87 -14.09 -2.90
CA LEU A 146 -10.25 -13.85 -4.21
C LEU A 146 -9.64 -12.45 -4.33
N ALA A 147 -9.76 -11.64 -3.27
CA ALA A 147 -9.25 -10.29 -3.26
C ALA A 147 -7.74 -10.24 -3.49
N SER A 148 -7.24 -9.12 -3.98
CA SER A 148 -5.81 -8.88 -4.14
C SER A 148 -5.53 -7.39 -4.01
N PRO A 149 -4.44 -6.97 -3.36
CA PRO A 149 -4.12 -5.56 -3.21
C PRO A 149 -3.97 -4.84 -4.55
N GLY A 150 -4.61 -3.67 -4.64
CA GLY A 150 -4.58 -2.79 -5.80
C GLY A 150 -5.43 -3.26 -6.98
N TYR A 151 -6.25 -4.30 -6.84
CA TYR A 151 -7.20 -4.65 -7.87
C TYR A 151 -8.27 -3.56 -8.01
N GLY A 152 -8.54 -3.16 -9.25
CA GLY A 152 -9.75 -2.42 -9.61
C GLY A 152 -10.94 -3.36 -9.86
N THR A 153 -12.13 -2.79 -10.03
CA THR A 153 -13.39 -3.53 -10.22
C THR A 153 -13.34 -4.51 -11.41
N ASP A 154 -12.60 -4.18 -12.47
CA ASP A 154 -12.42 -5.05 -13.64
C ASP A 154 -11.56 -6.28 -13.32
N GLN A 155 -10.45 -6.11 -12.60
CA GLN A 155 -9.60 -7.20 -12.13
C GLN A 155 -10.34 -8.12 -11.15
N GLU A 156 -11.14 -7.55 -10.25
CA GLU A 156 -12.01 -8.30 -9.34
C GLU A 156 -13.00 -9.20 -10.11
N TYR A 157 -13.66 -8.63 -11.13
CA TYR A 157 -14.57 -9.38 -12.00
C TYR A 157 -13.84 -10.49 -12.77
N LEU A 158 -12.66 -10.20 -13.33
CA LEU A 158 -11.86 -11.18 -14.06
C LEU A 158 -11.38 -12.33 -13.15
N ALA A 159 -11.02 -12.03 -11.91
CA ALA A 159 -10.63 -13.01 -10.90
C ALA A 159 -11.80 -13.91 -10.50
N LEU A 160 -12.99 -13.33 -10.28
CA LEU A 160 -14.22 -14.08 -10.03
C LEU A 160 -14.54 -15.03 -11.20
N GLN A 161 -14.48 -14.53 -12.43
CA GLN A 161 -14.81 -15.30 -13.62
C GLN A 161 -13.85 -16.48 -13.80
N GLU A 162 -12.56 -16.30 -13.51
CA GLU A 162 -11.56 -17.39 -13.52
C GLU A 162 -11.86 -18.44 -12.45
N PHE A 163 -12.15 -17.98 -11.24
CA PHE A 163 -12.46 -18.87 -10.12
C PHE A 163 -13.69 -19.73 -10.42
N LEU A 164 -14.78 -19.13 -10.89
CA LEU A 164 -16.01 -19.86 -11.26
C LEU A 164 -15.77 -20.86 -12.39
N ASN A 165 -14.93 -20.51 -13.38
CA ASN A 165 -14.55 -21.43 -14.46
C ASN A 165 -13.75 -22.65 -13.95
N ARG A 166 -12.94 -22.48 -12.90
CA ARG A 166 -12.17 -23.57 -12.27
C ARG A 166 -13.03 -24.39 -11.28
N LYS A 167 -13.99 -23.77 -10.59
CA LYS A 167 -14.86 -24.38 -9.57
C LYS A 167 -16.21 -24.89 -10.11
N ARG A 168 -16.27 -25.28 -11.39
CA ARG A 168 -17.52 -25.74 -12.07
C ARG A 168 -18.32 -26.83 -11.34
N SER A 169 -17.69 -27.62 -10.49
CA SER A 169 -18.31 -28.75 -9.78
C SER A 169 -18.95 -28.39 -8.43
N ALA A 170 -18.77 -27.16 -7.93
CA ALA A 170 -19.37 -26.72 -6.66
C ALA A 170 -20.09 -25.38 -6.87
N PRO A 171 -21.42 -25.29 -6.60
CA PRO A 171 -22.13 -24.03 -6.70
C PRO A 171 -21.60 -23.04 -5.66
N ILE A 172 -21.52 -21.78 -6.06
CA ILE A 172 -21.31 -20.66 -5.15
C ILE A 172 -22.70 -20.21 -4.70
N ASP A 173 -22.91 -20.19 -3.38
CA ASP A 173 -24.19 -19.81 -2.79
C ASP A 173 -24.32 -18.29 -2.73
N ASP A 174 -23.24 -17.58 -2.36
CA ASP A 174 -23.24 -16.12 -2.23
C ASP A 174 -21.90 -15.49 -2.61
N CYS A 175 -21.94 -14.21 -2.96
CA CYS A 175 -20.76 -13.37 -3.24
C CYS A 175 -20.82 -12.09 -2.41
N VAL A 176 -19.74 -11.79 -1.70
CA VAL A 176 -19.54 -10.58 -0.91
C VAL A 176 -18.51 -9.72 -1.63
N LEU A 177 -18.95 -8.54 -2.08
CA LEU A 177 -18.10 -7.53 -2.70
C LEU A 177 -17.75 -6.47 -1.66
N VAL A 178 -16.45 -6.24 -1.46
CA VAL A 178 -15.93 -5.18 -0.61
C VAL A 178 -15.37 -4.09 -1.52
N LEU A 179 -16.08 -2.96 -1.56
CA LEU A 179 -15.66 -1.78 -2.32
C LEU A 179 -14.81 -0.88 -1.44
N TYR A 180 -13.70 -0.39 -1.98
CA TYR A 180 -12.89 0.64 -1.38
C TYR A 180 -12.90 1.88 -2.28
N PRO A 181 -13.81 2.84 -2.06
CA PRO A 181 -14.15 3.86 -3.06
C PRO A 181 -12.95 4.69 -3.56
N VAL A 182 -11.89 4.83 -2.76
CA VAL A 182 -10.74 5.65 -3.15
C VAL A 182 -9.98 5.05 -4.33
N ASN A 183 -9.69 3.74 -4.33
CA ASN A 183 -9.06 3.13 -5.51
C ASN A 183 -10.10 2.84 -6.61
N ASP A 184 -11.33 2.44 -6.26
CA ASP A 184 -12.39 2.19 -7.26
C ASP A 184 -12.67 3.41 -8.14
N PHE A 185 -12.67 4.64 -7.58
CA PHE A 185 -12.89 5.86 -8.37
C PHE A 185 -11.67 6.28 -9.18
N ASP A 186 -10.45 6.08 -8.66
CA ASP A 186 -9.22 6.41 -9.39
C ASP A 186 -8.98 5.42 -10.55
N ASP A 187 -9.30 4.14 -10.36
CA ASP A 187 -9.13 3.07 -11.34
C ASP A 187 -10.17 3.16 -12.48
N VAL A 188 -11.42 3.51 -12.16
CA VAL A 188 -12.50 3.69 -13.15
C VAL A 188 -12.47 5.10 -13.78
N GLY A 189 -12.02 6.12 -13.05
CA GLY A 189 -12.01 7.53 -13.49
C GLY A 189 -10.96 7.86 -14.55
N GLY A 190 -9.91 7.03 -14.69
CA GLY A 190 -8.84 7.23 -15.69
C GLY A 190 -9.20 6.79 -17.11
N CYS A 191 -10.24 5.97 -17.30
CA CYS A 191 -10.61 5.41 -18.60
C CYS A 191 -12.14 5.38 -18.81
N SER A 192 -12.62 6.38 -19.56
CA SER A 192 -13.93 6.53 -20.23
C SER A 192 -14.99 7.41 -19.53
N PRO A 193 -15.61 8.37 -20.26
CA PRO A 193 -16.41 9.43 -19.67
C PRO A 193 -17.86 8.96 -19.49
N VAL A 194 -18.29 8.75 -18.25
CA VAL A 194 -19.71 8.88 -17.92
C VAL A 194 -19.80 9.73 -16.65
N PHE A 195 -20.14 11.00 -16.88
CA PHE A 195 -20.63 11.93 -15.87
C PHE A 195 -21.56 11.22 -14.89
N ILE A 196 -21.38 11.45 -13.58
CA ILE A 196 -22.47 11.85 -12.69
C ILE A 196 -21.88 12.59 -11.48
N ASP A 197 -22.47 13.75 -11.25
CA ASP A 197 -22.27 14.73 -10.20
C ASP A 197 -22.54 14.22 -8.76
N THR A 198 -21.67 14.67 -7.85
CA THR A 198 -21.87 15.06 -6.42
C THR A 198 -22.66 14.21 -5.38
N PHE A 199 -21.94 13.86 -4.28
CA PHE A 199 -22.35 13.74 -2.84
C PHE A 199 -23.31 12.58 -2.37
N PRO A 200 -23.36 12.25 -1.05
CA PRO A 200 -22.44 11.37 -0.30
C PRO A 200 -23.09 10.07 0.26
N MET A 201 -22.23 9.09 0.58
CA MET A 201 -22.36 8.03 1.62
C MET A 201 -23.75 7.42 1.90
N LEU A 202 -23.94 6.18 1.47
CA LEU A 202 -24.87 5.26 2.15
C LEU A 202 -24.37 3.80 2.10
N LEU A 203 -23.88 3.31 3.24
CA LEU A 203 -23.72 1.88 3.53
C LEU A 203 -25.11 1.25 3.63
N LEU A 204 -25.38 0.18 2.87
CA LEU A 204 -26.56 -0.65 3.04
C LEU A 204 -26.17 -2.13 3.11
N PHE A 205 -26.11 -2.64 4.34
CA PHE A 205 -26.29 -4.07 4.63
C PHE A 205 -27.79 -4.36 4.61
N GLN A 206 -28.22 -5.40 3.89
CA GLN A 206 -29.48 -6.08 4.22
C GLN A 206 -29.35 -7.60 4.08
N VAL A 207 -29.53 -8.24 5.25
CA VAL A 207 -30.14 -9.52 5.64
C VAL A 207 -30.14 -10.68 4.65
#